data_AF-A0AAV1VRX4-F1
#
_entry.id   AF-A0AAV1VRX4-F1
#
_cell.length_a   1.000
_cell.length_b   1.000
_cell.length_c   1.000
_cell.angle_alpha   90.00
_cell.angle_beta   90.00
_cell.angle_gamma   90.00
#
_symmetry.space_group_name_H-M   'P 1'
#
loop_
_entity.id
_entity.type
_entity.pdbx_description
1 polymer ?
#
loop_
_entity_poly.entity_id
_entity_poly.type
_entity_poly.pdbx_seq_one_letter_code
_entity_poly.pdbx_strand_id
1 'polypeptide(L)'
;MAKPFVLSFSLCLLLFSSVCLAERPERFKECQLDKLNALEPDNRIESEGGVTETWNSSRPELRCAGVAFEKHTIQPQGLHLPSYTNYPQLIFIVEVERRTINPKL
;
A
#
# COMPACT_ATOMS: atom_id res chain seq x y z
N MET A 1 48.66 37.44 0.05
CA MET A 1 47.74 37.41 -1.11
C MET A 1 47.00 36.06 -1.24
N ALA A 2 46.53 35.46 -0.13
CA ALA A 2 45.88 34.14 -0.14
C ALA A 2 44.37 34.17 0.15
N LYS A 3 43.83 35.33 0.58
CA LYS A 3 42.43 35.50 0.97
C LYS A 3 41.39 35.24 -0.15
N PRO A 4 41.57 35.68 -1.41
CA PRO A 4 40.55 35.44 -2.43
C PRO A 4 40.52 33.98 -2.90
N PHE A 5 41.66 33.29 -2.85
CA PHE A 5 41.77 31.89 -3.28
C PHE A 5 41.07 30.93 -2.31
N VAL A 6 41.20 31.19 -1.00
CA VAL A 6 40.52 30.40 0.04
C VAL A 6 39.00 30.62 0.01
N LEU A 7 38.54 31.85 -0.25
CA LEU A 7 37.10 32.14 -0.40
C LEU A 7 36.51 31.46 -1.63
N SER A 8 37.22 31.48 -2.76
CA SER A 8 36.80 30.78 -3.98
C SER A 8 36.71 29.27 -3.76
N PHE A 9 37.72 28.67 -3.12
CA PHE A 9 37.73 27.24 -2.81
C PHE A 9 36.61 26.87 -1.83
N SER A 10 36.37 27.68 -0.80
CA SER A 10 35.26 27.48 0.14
C SER A 10 33.90 27.60 -0.54
N LEU A 11 33.72 28.53 -1.48
CA LEU A 11 32.48 28.69 -2.22
C LEU A 11 32.25 27.51 -3.17
N CYS A 12 33.29 27.03 -3.84
CA CYS A 12 33.23 25.82 -4.66
C CYS A 12 32.82 24.61 -3.82
N LEU A 13 33.44 24.39 -2.66
CA LEU A 13 33.08 23.28 -1.77
C LEU A 13 31.62 23.33 -1.30
N LEU A 14 31.10 24.53 -0.99
CA LEU A 14 29.69 24.71 -0.63
C LEU A 14 28.75 24.37 -1.80
N LEU A 15 29.09 24.78 -3.03
CA LEU A 15 28.32 24.49 -4.23
C LEU A 15 28.35 23.00 -4.62
N PHE A 16 29.46 22.29 -4.39
CA PHE A 16 29.53 20.85 -4.65
C PHE A 16 28.78 20.02 -3.60
N SER A 17 28.77 20.46 -2.33
CA SER A 17 28.09 19.72 -1.25
C SER A 17 26.56 19.68 -1.40
N SER A 18 25.94 20.71 -1.99
CA SER A 18 24.50 20.75 -2.23
C SER A 18 24.06 19.84 -3.38
N VAL A 19 24.92 19.58 -4.36
CA VAL A 19 24.62 18.71 -5.51
C VAL A 19 24.67 17.23 -5.12
N CYS A 20 25.62 16.81 -4.28
CA CYS A 20 25.73 15.40 -3.86
C CYS A 20 24.68 14.96 -2.83
N LEU A 21 24.05 15.87 -2.09
CA LEU A 21 23.02 15.55 -1.09
C LEU A 21 21.58 15.62 -1.63
N ALA A 22 21.39 16.10 -2.86
CA ALA A 22 20.06 16.35 -3.44
C ALA A 22 19.49 15.17 -4.25
N GLU A 23 20.26 14.09 -4.47
CA GLU A 23 19.71 12.84 -5.01
C GLU A 23 18.90 12.13 -3.94
N ARG A 24 17.68 12.62 -3.68
CA ARG A 24 16.64 11.78 -3.09
C ARG A 24 16.25 10.78 -4.16
N PRO A 25 16.48 9.47 -3.99
CA PRO A 25 16.03 8.48 -4.95
C PRO A 25 14.53 8.70 -5.18
N GLU A 26 14.07 8.73 -6.44
CA GLU A 26 12.65 8.92 -6.80
C GLU A 26 11.71 8.00 -6.00
N ARG A 27 12.22 6.83 -5.58
CA ARG A 27 11.54 5.87 -4.68
C ARG A 27 11.10 6.46 -3.33
N PHE A 28 11.81 7.46 -2.80
CA PHE A 28 11.43 8.17 -1.57
C PHE A 28 10.41 9.29 -1.80
N LYS A 29 10.11 9.65 -3.06
CA LYS A 29 9.00 10.57 -3.38
C LYS A 29 7.66 9.86 -3.36
N GLU A 30 7.60 8.56 -3.65
CA GLU A 30 6.36 7.77 -3.60
C GLU A 30 5.68 7.80 -2.23
N CYS A 31 6.46 8.04 -1.17
CA CYS A 31 5.99 8.16 0.21
C CYS A 31 5.86 9.61 0.73
N GLN A 32 6.04 10.62 -0.11
CA GLN A 32 5.76 12.01 0.26
C GLN A 32 4.25 12.25 0.13
N LEU A 33 3.51 11.88 1.17
CA LEU A 33 2.05 11.99 1.22
C LEU A 33 1.66 13.28 1.95
N ASP A 34 1.03 14.21 1.24
CA ASP A 34 0.53 15.46 1.84
C ASP A 34 -0.76 15.24 2.65
N LYS A 35 -1.50 14.17 2.34
CA LYS A 35 -2.76 13.80 2.99
C LYS A 35 -2.98 12.29 2.93
N LEU A 36 -3.56 11.74 3.99
CA LEU A 36 -4.09 10.38 4.03
C LEU A 36 -5.63 10.41 4.03
N ASN A 37 -6.24 9.47 3.33
CA ASN A 37 -7.70 9.29 3.31
C ASN A 37 -8.06 7.89 3.79
N ALA A 38 -9.24 7.76 4.40
CA ALA A 38 -9.85 6.45 4.59
C ALA A 38 -10.28 5.93 3.21
N LEU A 39 -9.73 4.79 2.78
CA LEU A 39 -9.99 4.22 1.46
C LEU A 39 -11.14 3.22 1.52
N GLU A 40 -12.10 3.38 0.62
CA GLU A 40 -13.15 2.39 0.33
C GLU A 40 -12.73 1.51 -0.87
N PRO A 41 -13.36 0.33 -1.06
CA PRO A 41 -13.06 -0.51 -2.21
C PRO A 41 -13.27 0.23 -3.53
N ASP A 42 -12.32 0.07 -4.46
CA ASP A 42 -12.40 0.66 -5.80
C ASP A 42 -13.18 -0.25 -6.77
N ASN A 43 -13.15 -1.56 -6.54
CA ASN A 43 -13.85 -2.54 -7.37
C ASN A 43 -14.60 -3.58 -6.54
N ARG A 44 -15.65 -4.12 -7.15
CA ARG A 44 -16.49 -5.17 -6.56
C ARG A 44 -16.82 -6.23 -7.60
N ILE A 45 -16.52 -7.48 -7.26
CA ILE A 45 -16.67 -8.66 -8.12
C ILE A 45 -17.69 -9.58 -7.47
N GLU A 46 -18.78 -9.83 -8.18
CA GLU A 46 -19.86 -10.73 -7.75
C GLU A 46 -19.57 -12.17 -8.15
N SER A 47 -19.90 -13.11 -7.26
CA SER A 47 -19.84 -14.55 -7.51
C SER A 47 -21.07 -15.23 -6.89
N GLU A 48 -21.35 -16.47 -7.31
CA GLU A 48 -22.46 -17.26 -6.74
C GLU A 48 -22.34 -17.38 -5.21
N GLY A 49 -21.12 -17.56 -4.70
CA GLY A 49 -20.84 -17.80 -3.28
C GLY A 49 -20.56 -16.54 -2.47
N GLY A 50 -20.70 -15.33 -3.04
CA GLY A 50 -20.42 -14.08 -2.35
C GLY A 50 -19.70 -13.02 -3.18
N VAL A 51 -18.96 -12.15 -2.52
CA VAL A 51 -18.43 -10.91 -3.10
C VAL A 51 -16.94 -10.78 -2.80
N THR A 52 -16.16 -10.36 -3.78
CA THR A 52 -14.78 -9.91 -3.58
C THR A 52 -14.68 -8.42 -3.86
N GLU A 53 -14.18 -7.67 -2.88
CA GLU A 53 -13.93 -6.23 -2.98
C GLU A 53 -12.43 -5.97 -2.99
N THR A 54 -11.94 -5.10 -3.88
CA THR A 54 -10.51 -4.80 -4.02
C THR A 54 -10.23 -3.31 -4.00
N TRP A 55 -9.09 -2.95 -3.43
CA TRP A 55 -8.58 -1.59 -3.41
C TRP A 55 -7.49 -1.45 -4.48
N ASN A 56 -7.49 -0.33 -5.17
CA ASN A 56 -6.50 -0.01 -6.18
C ASN A 56 -5.14 0.20 -5.50
N SER A 57 -4.23 -0.77 -5.65
CA SER A 57 -2.87 -0.72 -5.10
C SER A 57 -2.02 0.44 -5.65
N SER A 58 -2.48 1.10 -6.72
CA SER A 58 -1.85 2.31 -7.24
C SER A 58 -2.14 3.57 -6.42
N ARG A 59 -3.08 3.53 -5.45
CA ARG A 59 -3.35 4.64 -4.51
C ARG A 59 -2.05 5.01 -3.78
N PRO A 60 -1.70 6.32 -3.63
CA PRO A 60 -0.44 6.73 -3.02
C PRO A 60 -0.18 6.11 -1.64
N GLU A 61 -1.22 5.99 -0.81
CA GLU A 61 -1.15 5.41 0.52
C GLU A 61 -0.73 3.92 0.47
N LEU A 62 -1.36 3.14 -0.41
CA LEU A 62 -1.11 1.70 -0.56
C LEU A 62 0.20 1.41 -1.29
N ARG A 63 0.52 2.22 -2.31
CA ARG A 63 1.77 2.14 -3.05
C ARG A 63 2.97 2.41 -2.15
N CYS A 64 2.91 3.45 -1.32
CA CYS A 64 3.96 3.74 -0.34
C CYS A 64 4.11 2.61 0.68
N ALA A 65 3.01 2.05 1.18
CA ALA A 65 3.04 0.91 2.10
C ALA A 65 3.52 -0.39 1.43
N GLY A 66 3.49 -0.47 0.10
CA GLY A 66 3.90 -1.66 -0.66
C GLY A 66 2.93 -2.84 -0.51
N VAL A 67 1.63 -2.56 -0.34
CA VAL A 67 0.60 -3.58 -0.08
C VAL A 67 -0.54 -3.50 -1.09
N ALA A 68 -1.23 -4.63 -1.25
CA ALA A 68 -2.55 -4.71 -1.87
C ALA A 68 -3.56 -5.18 -0.82
N PHE A 69 -4.81 -4.74 -0.96
CA PHE A 69 -5.87 -5.08 -0.01
C PHE A 69 -7.09 -5.62 -0.77
N GLU A 70 -7.67 -6.69 -0.23
CA GLU A 70 -8.89 -7.32 -0.73
C GLU A 70 -9.74 -7.79 0.45
N LYS A 71 -11.05 -7.84 0.26
CA LYS A 71 -12.01 -8.33 1.25
C LYS A 71 -12.97 -9.29 0.57
N HIS A 72 -13.05 -10.49 1.12
CA HIS A 72 -14.01 -11.50 0.69
C HIS A 72 -15.19 -11.53 1.66
N THR A 73 -16.39 -11.43 1.12
CA THR A 73 -17.63 -11.71 1.85
C THR A 73 -18.17 -13.02 1.31
N ILE A 74 -18.03 -14.10 2.08
CA ILE A 74 -18.50 -15.43 1.68
C ILE A 74 -19.90 -15.64 2.25
N GLN A 75 -20.87 -15.87 1.38
CA GLN A 75 -22.25 -16.13 1.77
C GLN A 75 -22.40 -17.53 2.39
N PRO A 76 -23.47 -17.80 3.16
CA PRO A 76 -23.71 -19.13 3.68
C PRO A 76 -23.76 -20.19 2.58
N GLN A 77 -22.99 -21.28 2.72
CA GLN A 77 -22.78 -22.34 1.70
C GLN A 77 -21.93 -21.91 0.50
N GLY A 78 -21.46 -20.67 0.46
CA GLY A 78 -20.45 -20.22 -0.47
C GLY A 78 -19.09 -20.85 -0.19
N LEU A 79 -18.34 -21.10 -1.26
CA LEU A 79 -16.97 -21.60 -1.19
C LEU A 79 -16.06 -20.66 -1.99
N HIS A 80 -15.10 -20.05 -1.31
CA HIS A 80 -14.00 -19.40 -2.01
C HIS A 80 -13.09 -20.48 -2.60
N LEU A 81 -13.00 -20.52 -3.94
CA LEU A 81 -12.22 -21.55 -4.63
C LEU A 81 -10.72 -21.42 -4.29
N PRO A 82 -9.97 -22.54 -4.26
CA PRO A 82 -8.54 -22.50 -4.02
C PRO A 82 -7.81 -21.59 -5.02
N SER A 83 -7.01 -20.67 -4.49
CA SER A 83 -6.18 -19.75 -5.27
C SER A 83 -4.82 -19.56 -4.59
N TYR A 84 -3.86 -19.03 -5.33
CA TYR A 84 -2.53 -18.67 -4.80
C TYR A 84 -2.14 -17.30 -5.34
N THR A 85 -1.28 -16.61 -4.59
CA THR A 85 -0.68 -15.33 -4.99
C THR A 85 0.84 -15.43 -4.95
N ASN A 86 1.53 -14.52 -5.64
CA ASN A 86 2.99 -14.47 -5.68
C ASN A 86 3.60 -13.63 -4.53
N TYR A 87 2.80 -13.25 -3.54
CA TYR A 87 3.19 -12.45 -2.39
C TYR A 87 2.63 -13.07 -1.09
N PRO A 88 3.27 -12.84 0.07
CA PRO A 88 2.72 -13.31 1.34
C PRO A 88 1.41 -12.59 1.68
N GLN A 89 0.47 -13.31 2.27
CA GLN A 89 -0.83 -12.77 2.67
C GLN A 89 -1.01 -12.87 4.19
N LEU A 90 -1.62 -11.84 4.78
CA LEU A 90 -2.14 -11.86 6.14
C LEU A 90 -3.66 -11.78 6.06
N ILE A 91 -4.34 -12.82 6.54
CA ILE A 91 -5.78 -12.95 6.43
C ILE A 91 -6.39 -12.71 7.82
N PHE A 92 -7.33 -11.76 7.90
CA PHE A 92 -8.07 -11.46 9.12
C PHE A 92 -9.56 -11.75 8.91
N ILE A 93 -10.13 -12.57 9.80
CA ILE A 93 -11.55 -12.90 9.78
C ILE A 93 -12.30 -11.87 10.64
N VAL A 94 -12.96 -10.92 9.98
CA VAL A 94 -13.64 -9.79 10.63
C VAL A 94 -14.92 -10.24 11.33
N GLU A 95 -15.72 -11.06 10.65
CA GLU A 95 -17.01 -11.52 11.14
C GLU A 95 -17.24 -12.97 10.74
N VAL A 96 -17.86 -13.75 11.64
CA VAL A 96 -18.30 -15.12 11.36
C VAL A 96 -19.72 -15.26 11.87
N GLU A 97 -20.62 -15.62 10.96
CA GLU A 97 -21.98 -16.00 11.33
C GLU A 97 -22.03 -17.49 11.65
N ARG A 98 -22.47 -17.84 12.87
CA ARG A 98 -22.76 -19.24 13.22
C ARG A 98 -24.19 -19.58 12.83
N ARG A 99 -24.36 -20.58 11.97
CA ARG A 99 -25.66 -21.20 11.77
C ARG A 99 -25.99 -22.10 12.97
N THR A 100 -26.93 -21.71 13.83
CA THR A 100 -27.58 -22.65 14.75
C THR A 100 -28.44 -23.60 13.94
N ILE A 101 -27.97 -24.83 13.75
CA ILE A 101 -28.78 -25.91 13.19
C ILE A 101 -29.87 -26.19 14.23
N ASN A 102 -31.11 -25.83 13.95
CA ASN A 102 -32.24 -26.19 14.79
C ASN A 102 -32.47 -27.71 14.60
N PRO A 103 -32.24 -28.56 15.62
CA PRO A 103 -32.25 -30.02 15.45
C PRO A 103 -33.66 -30.61 15.36
N LYS A 104 -34.68 -29.80 15.06
CA LYS A 104 -36.06 -30.25 14.89
C LYS A 104 -36.40 -30.38 13.41
N LEU A 105 -35.96 -31.47 12.80
CA LEU A 105 -36.66 -32.12 11.69
C LEU A 105 -36.84 -33.59 12.04
#